data_AF-A0A4U5NDM4-F1
#
_entry.id   AF-A0A4U5NDM4-F1
#
_cell.length_a   1.000
_cell.length_b   1.000
_cell.length_c   1.000
_cell.angle_alpha   90.00
_cell.angle_beta   90.00
_cell.angle_gamma   90.00
#
_symmetry.space_group_name_H-M   'P 1'
#
loop_
_entity.id
_entity.type
_entity.pdbx_description
1 polymer ?
#
loop_
_entity_poly.entity_id
_entity_poly.type
_entity_poly.pdbx_seq_one_letter_code
_entity_poly.pdbx_strand_id
1 'polypeptide(L)'
;MASSRTQMEATRGFSILLALVSLNSRLVRFILLRREVAIALIFVTCVYFYVCFLLKLYNPRMKGLNLALADPMRSFRFKPPQFMDISLRDIPNEGKLRYKSLNYTCSAQTWRWKHKNFAFFANRGKRPKMEDRFHYVHDPANQNFSIFGIFDGHGGEFVSSFLEQNFATAIRRRLLWGIPQRKLSVSLAPRKDIVKEAIVKEVLKIDDEITEKLDARVTSFTGSTLISAILEKNRFLTVVNVGDSRAVACSPKGHAVPLSHDHKPSEISFKALNCVRPFFPLHSRDS
;
A
#
# COMPACT_ATOMS: atom_id res chain seq x y z
N MET A 1 -4.21 4.96 87.87
CA MET A 1 -2.97 5.63 87.38
C MET A 1 -2.52 5.22 85.97
N ALA A 2 -3.05 4.15 85.36
CA ALA A 2 -2.63 3.73 84.01
C ALA A 2 -3.23 4.56 82.85
N SER A 3 -4.40 5.18 83.04
CA SER A 3 -5.12 5.92 81.98
C SER A 3 -4.54 7.30 81.63
N SER A 4 -3.76 7.92 82.52
CA SER A 4 -3.17 9.25 82.24
C SER A 4 -1.83 9.16 81.50
N ARG A 5 -1.08 8.05 81.65
CA ARG A 5 0.18 7.82 80.93
C ARG A 5 -0.04 7.53 79.45
N THR A 6 -1.07 6.75 79.10
CA THR A 6 -1.38 6.40 77.70
C THR A 6 -1.88 7.59 76.88
N GLN A 7 -2.66 8.50 77.48
CA GLN A 7 -3.09 9.74 76.82
C GLN A 7 -1.93 10.73 76.57
N MET A 8 -0.96 10.78 77.50
CA MET A 8 0.20 11.67 77.40
C MET A 8 1.25 11.16 76.38
N GLU A 9 1.35 9.84 76.19
CA GLU A 9 2.21 9.24 75.15
C GLU A 9 1.60 9.35 73.75
N ALA A 10 0.27 9.20 73.62
CA ALA A 10 -0.42 9.37 72.33
C ALA A 10 -0.35 10.82 71.81
N THR A 11 -0.48 11.81 72.69
CA THR A 11 -0.36 13.24 72.33
C THR A 11 1.07 13.65 71.97
N ARG A 12 2.08 13.05 72.62
CA ARG A 12 3.49 13.20 72.23
C ARG A 12 3.80 12.57 70.88
N GLY A 13 3.31 11.35 70.61
CA GLY A 13 3.48 10.68 69.31
C GLY A 13 2.86 11.47 68.15
N PHE A 14 1.66 12.02 68.34
CA PHE A 14 0.99 12.83 67.32
C PHE A 14 1.71 14.16 67.04
N SER A 15 2.26 14.80 68.07
CA SER A 15 3.04 16.03 67.94
C SER A 15 4.37 15.80 67.20
N ILE A 16 5.05 14.68 67.45
CA ILE A 16 6.28 14.30 66.74
C ILE A 16 5.99 13.97 65.27
N LEU A 17 4.89 13.28 64.98
CA LEU A 17 4.49 12.96 63.60
C LEU A 17 4.18 14.25 62.81
N LEU A 18 3.42 15.18 63.38
CA LEU A 18 3.14 16.48 62.76
C LEU A 18 4.40 17.33 62.59
N ALA A 19 5.33 17.30 63.54
CA ALA A 19 6.62 17.99 63.43
C ALA A 19 7.49 17.39 62.31
N LEU A 20 7.54 16.06 62.16
CA LEU A 20 8.28 15.38 61.09
C LEU A 20 7.68 15.65 59.70
N VAL A 21 6.34 15.64 59.58
CA VAL A 21 5.64 16.00 58.34
C VAL A 21 5.86 17.48 57.98
N SER A 22 5.81 18.37 58.98
CA SER A 22 6.12 19.80 58.81
C SER A 22 7.57 20.04 58.40
N LEU A 23 8.53 19.36 59.03
CA LEU A 23 9.96 19.47 58.72
C LEU A 23 10.26 18.99 57.30
N ASN A 24 9.67 17.86 56.88
CA ASN A 24 9.75 17.39 55.51
C ASN A 24 9.17 18.41 54.53
N SER A 25 8.01 19.00 54.82
CA SER A 25 7.39 19.98 53.92
C SER A 25 8.21 21.28 53.77
N ARG A 26 8.89 21.72 54.83
CA ARG A 26 9.78 22.89 54.81
C ARG A 26 11.10 22.61 54.13
N LEU A 27 11.69 21.44 54.38
CA LEU A 27 12.93 21.02 53.74
C LEU A 27 12.72 20.80 52.24
N VAL A 28 11.60 20.17 51.84
CA VAL A 28 11.21 19.99 50.44
C VAL A 28 10.96 21.33 49.76
N ARG A 29 10.26 22.27 50.41
CA ARG A 29 10.12 23.64 49.89
C ARG A 29 11.47 24.34 49.76
N PHE A 30 12.35 24.23 50.74
CA PHE A 30 13.67 24.87 50.73
C PHE A 30 14.60 24.31 49.66
N ILE A 31 14.54 23.00 49.38
CA ILE A 31 15.31 22.35 48.31
C ILE A 31 14.71 22.68 46.94
N LEU A 32 13.39 22.71 46.79
CA LEU A 32 12.72 23.05 45.52
C LEU A 32 12.80 24.54 45.16
N LEU A 33 12.93 25.44 46.13
CA LEU A 33 13.07 26.89 45.93
C LEU A 33 14.49 27.34 45.60
N ARG A 34 15.48 26.44 45.64
CA ARG A 34 16.84 26.74 45.20
C ARG A 34 16.88 26.86 43.68
N ARG A 35 17.40 27.99 43.20
CA ARG A 35 17.47 28.32 41.77
C ARG A 35 18.24 27.25 41.01
N GLU A 36 19.26 26.66 41.64
CA GLU A 36 20.09 25.59 41.09
C GLU A 36 19.27 24.31 40.83
N VAL A 37 18.35 23.96 41.74
CA VAL A 37 17.49 22.77 41.63
C VAL A 37 16.41 22.98 40.57
N ALA A 38 15.85 24.20 40.48
CA ALA A 38 14.91 24.54 39.42
C ALA A 38 15.56 24.47 38.02
N ILE A 39 16.79 24.98 37.87
CA ILE A 39 17.54 24.88 36.61
C ILE A 39 17.84 23.42 36.26
N ALA A 40 18.25 22.60 37.23
CA ALA A 40 18.49 21.18 37.02
C ALA A 40 17.22 20.43 36.58
N LEU A 41 16.07 20.72 37.19
CA LEU A 41 14.79 20.12 36.81
C LEU A 41 14.35 20.52 35.39
N ILE A 42 14.53 21.79 35.02
CA ILE A 42 14.26 22.26 33.64
C ILE A 42 15.19 21.55 32.65
N PHE A 43 16.48 21.43 32.98
CA PHE A 43 17.44 20.73 32.12
C PHE A 43 17.08 19.25 31.93
N VAL A 44 16.79 18.53 33.02
CA VAL A 44 16.40 17.12 32.97
C VAL A 44 15.11 16.92 32.19
N THR A 45 14.12 17.80 32.36
CA THR A 45 12.86 17.72 31.58
C THR A 45 13.08 18.03 30.11
N CYS A 46 13.90 19.03 29.76
CA CYS A 46 14.28 19.31 28.37
C CYS A 46 15.03 18.13 27.73
N VAL A 47 15.99 17.52 28.44
CA VAL A 47 16.72 16.33 27.97
C VAL A 47 15.75 15.15 27.80
N TYR A 48 14.83 14.93 28.74
CA TYR A 48 13.81 13.89 28.62
C TYR A 48 12.95 14.09 27.37
N PHE A 49 12.42 15.29 27.15
CA PHE A 49 11.61 15.58 25.96
C PHE A 49 12.42 15.49 24.67
N TYR A 50 13.69 15.91 24.67
CA TYR A 50 14.58 15.78 23.52
C TYR A 50 14.89 14.32 23.19
N VAL A 51 15.17 13.48 24.19
CA VAL A 51 15.35 12.03 24.01
C VAL A 51 14.06 11.38 23.53
N CYS A 52 12.90 11.71 24.09
CA CYS A 52 11.61 11.21 23.59
C CYS A 52 11.32 11.66 22.15
N PHE A 53 11.68 12.89 21.80
CA PHE A 53 11.57 13.40 20.43
C PHE A 53 12.50 12.64 19.48
N LEU A 54 13.78 12.44 19.85
CA LEU A 54 14.71 11.63 19.08
C LEU A 54 14.20 10.18 18.93
N LEU A 55 13.73 9.56 20.01
CA LEU A 55 13.16 8.22 19.95
C LEU A 55 11.94 8.16 19.04
N LYS A 56 11.06 9.18 19.01
CA LYS A 56 9.94 9.26 18.04
C LYS A 56 10.42 9.51 16.61
N LEU A 57 11.44 10.34 16.42
CA LEU A 57 12.01 10.70 15.11
C LEU A 57 12.78 9.53 14.47
N TYR A 58 13.43 8.71 15.29
CA TYR A 58 14.26 7.57 14.89
C TYR A 58 13.59 6.20 15.08
N ASN A 59 12.43 6.10 15.78
CA ASN A 59 11.64 4.86 15.89
C ASN A 59 11.35 4.17 14.54
N PRO A 60 11.00 4.91 13.46
CA PRO A 60 10.79 4.29 12.16
C PRO A 60 12.08 3.81 11.49
N ARG A 61 13.26 4.24 11.96
CA ARG A 61 14.59 3.87 11.42
C ARG A 61 15.29 2.76 12.21
N MET A 62 15.02 2.63 13.52
CA MET A 62 15.65 1.64 14.40
C MET A 62 15.06 0.23 14.28
N LYS A 63 13.98 0.04 13.50
CA LYS A 63 13.38 -1.29 13.24
C LYS A 63 14.05 -2.07 12.10
N GLY A 64 15.26 -1.70 11.68
CA GLY A 64 15.97 -2.36 10.60
C GLY A 64 17.47 -2.48 10.85
N LEU A 65 17.87 -3.46 11.68
CA LEU A 65 19.02 -4.38 11.53
C LEU A 65 19.43 -4.91 12.94
N ASN A 66 19.38 -6.23 13.10
CA ASN A 66 20.09 -7.02 14.13
C ASN A 66 19.67 -6.89 15.61
N LEU A 67 18.44 -7.30 15.96
CA LEU A 67 18.07 -7.67 17.34
C LEU A 67 17.35 -9.03 17.34
N ALA A 68 18.09 -10.08 16.95
CA ALA A 68 17.76 -11.43 17.33
C ALA A 68 18.50 -11.71 18.64
N LEU A 69 17.89 -11.38 19.78
CA LEU A 69 18.04 -12.02 21.10
C LEU A 69 17.34 -11.13 22.14
N ALA A 70 16.30 -11.68 22.76
CA ALA A 70 15.46 -11.12 23.83
C ALA A 70 14.45 -10.02 23.42
N ASP A 71 13.33 -10.43 22.80
CA ASP A 71 12.12 -9.59 22.75
C ASP A 71 10.94 -10.28 23.48
N PRO A 72 10.43 -9.69 24.59
CA PRO A 72 9.19 -10.11 25.24
C PRO A 72 7.93 -9.85 24.39
N MET A 73 8.04 -9.24 23.20
CA MET A 73 6.92 -9.02 22.27
C MET A 73 6.46 -10.25 21.48
N ARG A 74 6.76 -11.47 21.94
CA ARG A 74 6.24 -12.72 21.35
C ARG A 74 4.70 -12.84 21.39
N SER A 75 3.98 -11.85 21.94
CA SER A 75 2.51 -11.80 21.98
C SER A 75 1.85 -11.13 20.76
N PHE A 76 2.56 -10.27 20.00
CA PHE A 76 2.06 -9.83 18.70
C PHE A 76 2.60 -10.78 17.64
N ARG A 77 1.77 -11.75 17.24
CA ARG A 77 1.99 -12.59 16.06
C ARG A 77 1.95 -11.73 14.78
N PHE A 78 2.95 -10.87 14.60
CA PHE A 78 3.19 -10.17 13.35
C PHE A 78 3.68 -11.21 12.34
N LYS A 79 2.75 -11.74 11.55
CA LYS A 79 3.12 -12.48 10.34
C LYS A 79 3.53 -11.43 9.31
N PRO A 80 4.77 -11.46 8.80
CA PRO A 80 5.14 -10.54 7.73
C PRO A 80 4.18 -10.75 6.54
N PRO A 81 3.77 -9.67 5.85
CA PRO A 81 2.94 -9.80 4.66
C PRO A 81 3.62 -10.74 3.66
N GLN A 82 2.87 -11.71 3.16
CA GLN A 82 3.37 -12.71 2.23
C GLN A 82 3.26 -12.20 0.79
N PHE A 83 4.17 -12.66 -0.07
CA PHE A 83 4.04 -12.48 -1.51
C PHE A 83 2.73 -13.13 -1.98
N MET A 84 1.95 -12.41 -2.77
CA MET A 84 0.72 -12.93 -3.38
C MET A 84 0.82 -12.83 -4.89
N ASP A 85 0.39 -13.88 -5.57
CA ASP A 85 0.29 -13.97 -7.02
C ASP A 85 -1.01 -14.73 -7.32
N ILE A 86 -1.97 -14.05 -7.92
CA ILE A 86 -3.33 -14.56 -8.12
C ILE A 86 -3.77 -14.21 -9.54
N SER A 87 -4.19 -15.22 -10.28
CA SER A 87 -4.69 -15.14 -11.65
C SER A 87 -6.14 -15.61 -11.75
N LEU A 88 -6.76 -15.50 -12.94
CA LEU A 88 -8.11 -16.03 -13.17
C LEU A 88 -8.18 -17.54 -12.96
N ARG A 89 -7.08 -18.25 -13.22
CA ARG A 89 -6.98 -19.71 -13.11
C ARG A 89 -7.03 -20.20 -11.67
N ASP A 90 -6.58 -19.37 -10.74
CA ASP A 90 -6.54 -19.70 -9.31
C ASP A 90 -7.90 -19.53 -8.64
N ILE A 91 -8.84 -18.83 -9.29
CA ILE A 91 -10.19 -18.63 -8.78
C ILE A 91 -11.08 -19.78 -9.25
N PRO A 92 -11.71 -20.52 -8.32
CA PRO A 92 -12.68 -21.54 -8.70
C PRO A 92 -13.84 -20.88 -9.45
N ASN A 93 -14.19 -21.46 -10.60
CA ASN A 93 -15.40 -21.10 -11.31
C ASN A 93 -16.59 -21.52 -10.44
N GLU A 94 -17.34 -20.56 -9.90
CA GLU A 94 -18.45 -20.84 -8.96
C GLU A 94 -19.63 -21.56 -9.64
N GLY A 95 -19.52 -21.92 -10.92
CA GLY A 95 -20.60 -22.58 -11.64
C GLY A 95 -21.81 -21.66 -11.82
N LYS A 96 -22.88 -22.22 -12.38
CA LYS A 96 -24.01 -21.47 -12.96
C LYS A 96 -24.74 -20.58 -11.94
N LEU A 97 -24.39 -19.30 -11.83
CA LEU A 97 -25.28 -18.32 -11.17
C LEU A 97 -26.54 -18.16 -12.04
N ARG A 98 -27.65 -18.79 -11.61
CA ARG A 98 -28.96 -18.65 -12.23
C ARG A 98 -29.51 -17.25 -11.94
N TYR A 99 -29.40 -16.33 -12.89
CA TYR A 99 -30.19 -15.11 -12.88
C TYR A 99 -31.66 -15.47 -13.15
N LYS A 100 -32.51 -15.40 -12.11
CA LYS A 100 -33.97 -15.58 -12.16
C LYS A 100 -34.66 -14.29 -12.64
N SER A 101 -34.18 -13.68 -13.72
CA SER A 101 -34.81 -12.50 -14.32
C SER A 101 -35.20 -12.83 -15.76
N LEU A 102 -36.51 -12.96 -15.99
CA LEU A 102 -37.21 -13.18 -17.27
C LEU A 102 -36.67 -14.31 -18.16
N ASN A 103 -37.32 -15.50 -18.12
CA ASN A 103 -37.36 -16.58 -19.12
C ASN A 103 -36.08 -17.04 -19.87
N TYR A 104 -34.90 -16.52 -19.54
CA TYR A 104 -33.62 -16.87 -20.14
C TYR A 104 -32.72 -17.48 -19.06
N THR A 105 -32.63 -18.80 -19.02
CA THR A 105 -31.62 -19.48 -18.21
C THR A 105 -30.26 -19.41 -18.92
N CYS A 106 -29.57 -18.26 -18.84
CA CYS A 106 -28.17 -18.19 -19.25
C CYS A 106 -27.32 -18.66 -18.07
N SER A 107 -26.79 -19.88 -18.17
CA SER A 107 -25.80 -20.35 -17.21
C SER A 107 -24.44 -19.75 -17.54
N ALA A 108 -24.22 -18.51 -17.13
CA ALA A 108 -22.93 -17.87 -17.31
C ALA A 108 -21.95 -18.35 -16.24
N GLN A 109 -20.73 -18.67 -16.66
CA GLN A 109 -19.62 -18.95 -15.76
C GLN A 109 -19.22 -17.64 -15.06
N THR A 110 -18.97 -17.72 -13.75
CA THR A 110 -18.64 -16.57 -12.93
C THR A 110 -17.45 -16.87 -12.04
N TRP A 111 -16.56 -15.88 -11.93
CA TRP A 111 -15.38 -15.93 -11.08
C TRP A 111 -15.49 -14.79 -10.08
N ARG A 112 -15.32 -15.11 -8.81
CA ARG A 112 -15.37 -14.15 -7.73
C ARG A 112 -14.26 -14.44 -6.75
N TRP A 113 -13.56 -13.39 -6.35
CA TRP A 113 -12.59 -13.49 -5.28
C TRP A 113 -12.60 -12.22 -4.44
N LYS A 114 -12.47 -12.38 -3.12
CA LYS A 114 -12.59 -11.29 -2.16
C LYS A 114 -11.39 -11.27 -1.24
N HIS A 115 -10.58 -10.23 -1.36
CA HIS A 115 -9.59 -9.85 -0.37
C HIS A 115 -10.22 -8.99 0.73
N LYS A 116 -9.46 -8.71 1.79
CA LYS A 116 -9.83 -7.73 2.81
C LYS A 116 -10.03 -6.32 2.24
N ASN A 117 -9.21 -5.94 1.25
CA ASN A 117 -9.13 -4.56 0.75
C ASN A 117 -9.68 -4.37 -0.67
N PHE A 118 -9.92 -5.44 -1.41
CA PHE A 118 -10.40 -5.38 -2.78
C PHE A 118 -11.15 -6.65 -3.14
N ALA A 119 -11.88 -6.63 -4.25
CA ALA A 119 -12.54 -7.79 -4.79
C ALA A 119 -12.35 -7.83 -6.30
N PHE A 120 -12.35 -9.04 -6.83
CA PHE A 120 -12.38 -9.32 -8.25
C PHE A 120 -13.68 -10.03 -8.59
N PHE A 121 -14.25 -9.68 -9.74
CA PHE A 121 -15.43 -10.33 -10.28
C PHE A 121 -15.34 -10.37 -11.81
N ALA A 122 -15.61 -11.53 -12.38
CA ALA A 122 -15.76 -11.69 -13.82
C ALA A 122 -16.94 -12.61 -14.14
N ASN A 123 -17.55 -12.37 -15.30
CA ASN A 123 -18.68 -13.12 -15.78
C ASN A 123 -18.56 -13.27 -17.30
N ARG A 124 -18.57 -14.51 -17.80
CA ARG A 124 -18.53 -14.80 -19.25
C ARG A 124 -19.71 -14.16 -20.00
N GLY A 125 -20.84 -14.02 -19.32
CA GLY A 125 -22.08 -13.54 -19.92
C GLY A 125 -22.55 -14.43 -21.07
N LYS A 126 -23.01 -13.78 -22.15
CA LYS A 126 -23.54 -14.44 -23.37
C LYS A 126 -22.45 -14.91 -24.34
N ARG A 127 -21.17 -14.61 -24.08
CA ARG A 127 -20.07 -15.02 -24.96
C ARG A 127 -19.86 -16.54 -24.90
N PRO A 128 -19.41 -17.18 -25.99
CA PRO A 128 -19.16 -18.62 -26.01
C PRO A 128 -17.98 -19.01 -25.11
N LYS A 129 -16.94 -18.17 -25.05
CA LYS A 129 -15.72 -18.37 -24.26
C LYS A 129 -15.46 -17.14 -23.38
N MET A 130 -14.71 -17.34 -22.29
CA MET A 130 -14.22 -16.28 -21.43
C MET A 130 -12.81 -15.91 -21.89
N GLU A 131 -12.68 -14.83 -22.64
CA GLU A 131 -11.40 -14.38 -23.21
C GLU A 131 -10.69 -13.37 -22.30
N ASP A 132 -11.41 -12.70 -21.39
CA ASP A 132 -10.80 -11.80 -20.43
C ASP A 132 -9.95 -12.56 -19.42
N ARG A 133 -8.89 -11.91 -18.95
CA ARG A 133 -8.01 -12.37 -17.90
C ARG A 133 -7.77 -11.28 -16.88
N PHE A 134 -7.40 -11.69 -15.67
CA PHE A 134 -6.93 -10.77 -14.64
C PHE A 134 -5.70 -11.33 -13.97
N HIS A 135 -4.86 -10.43 -13.46
CA HIS A 135 -3.70 -10.81 -12.67
C HIS A 135 -3.50 -9.83 -11.52
N TYR A 136 -3.17 -10.35 -10.34
CA TYR A 136 -2.82 -9.58 -9.17
C TYR A 136 -1.53 -10.10 -8.56
N VAL A 137 -0.54 -9.22 -8.43
CA VAL A 137 0.72 -9.51 -7.73
C VAL A 137 0.93 -8.51 -6.61
N HIS A 138 1.26 -8.99 -5.42
CA HIS A 138 1.68 -8.18 -4.28
C HIS A 138 3.05 -8.64 -3.78
N ASP A 139 4.03 -7.75 -3.86
CA ASP A 139 5.38 -7.98 -3.33
C ASP A 139 5.66 -7.00 -2.18
N PRO A 140 5.41 -7.41 -0.93
CA PRO A 140 5.64 -6.56 0.23
C PRO A 140 7.14 -6.41 0.57
N ALA A 141 7.97 -7.38 0.16
CA ALA A 141 9.40 -7.38 0.48
C ALA A 141 10.18 -6.38 -0.38
N ASN A 142 9.78 -6.21 -1.64
CA ASN A 142 10.50 -5.36 -2.59
C ASN A 142 9.69 -4.11 -2.93
N GLN A 143 9.98 -3.01 -2.24
CA GLN A 143 9.34 -1.69 -2.41
C GLN A 143 7.81 -1.66 -2.19
N ASN A 144 7.22 -2.74 -1.66
CA ASN A 144 5.78 -2.85 -1.41
C ASN A 144 4.96 -2.52 -2.67
N PHE A 145 5.19 -3.30 -3.73
CA PHE A 145 4.47 -3.17 -4.98
C PHE A 145 3.16 -3.97 -4.96
N SER A 146 2.11 -3.38 -5.53
CA SER A 146 0.90 -4.11 -5.92
C SER A 146 0.61 -3.83 -7.38
N ILE A 147 0.51 -4.87 -8.20
CA ILE A 147 0.22 -4.78 -9.63
C ILE A 147 -1.11 -5.46 -9.86
N PHE A 148 -2.06 -4.72 -10.41
CA PHE A 148 -3.35 -5.23 -10.87
C PHE A 148 -3.35 -5.14 -12.40
N GLY A 149 -3.71 -6.21 -13.09
CA GLY A 149 -3.85 -6.25 -14.55
C GLY A 149 -5.20 -6.84 -14.94
N ILE A 150 -5.84 -6.23 -15.94
CA ILE A 150 -7.02 -6.76 -16.62
C ILE A 150 -6.72 -6.72 -18.11
N PHE A 151 -7.06 -7.81 -18.80
CA PHE A 151 -6.74 -8.03 -20.19
C PHE A 151 -8.00 -8.54 -20.90
N ASP A 152 -8.61 -7.74 -21.77
CA ASP A 152 -9.79 -8.12 -22.56
C ASP A 152 -9.33 -8.71 -23.89
N GLY A 153 -9.38 -10.04 -24.00
CA GLY A 153 -8.94 -10.78 -25.16
C GLY A 153 -9.97 -10.72 -26.31
N HIS A 154 -9.48 -10.66 -27.54
CA HIS A 154 -10.31 -10.73 -28.74
C HIS A 154 -9.65 -11.60 -29.82
N GLY A 155 -10.49 -12.29 -30.61
CA GLY A 155 -10.03 -13.26 -31.61
C GLY A 155 -9.52 -14.59 -31.01
N GLY A 156 -9.54 -14.71 -29.67
CA GLY A 156 -9.07 -15.85 -28.89
C GLY A 156 -8.44 -15.40 -27.57
N GLU A 157 -8.32 -16.32 -26.62
CA GLU A 157 -7.78 -16.04 -25.27
C GLU A 157 -6.24 -16.05 -25.19
N PHE A 158 -5.55 -16.32 -26.29
CA PHE A 158 -4.11 -16.60 -26.26
C PHE A 158 -3.29 -15.40 -25.75
N VAL A 159 -3.51 -14.22 -26.31
CA VAL A 159 -2.77 -13.00 -25.94
C VAL A 159 -3.10 -12.55 -24.51
N SER A 160 -4.39 -12.54 -24.13
CA SER A 160 -4.78 -12.19 -22.76
C SER A 160 -4.23 -13.18 -21.73
N SER A 161 -4.18 -14.47 -22.07
CA SER A 161 -3.56 -15.54 -21.28
C SER A 161 -2.04 -15.41 -21.18
N PHE A 162 -1.37 -14.96 -22.25
CA PHE A 162 0.06 -14.66 -22.23
C PHE A 162 0.36 -13.46 -21.32
N LEU A 163 -0.43 -12.39 -21.42
CA LEU A 163 -0.31 -11.21 -20.56
C LEU A 163 -0.53 -11.54 -19.09
N GLU A 164 -1.54 -12.36 -18.77
CA GLU A 164 -1.79 -12.86 -17.41
C GLU A 164 -0.56 -13.51 -16.76
N GLN A 165 0.22 -14.27 -17.53
CA GLN A 165 1.37 -15.01 -17.00
C GLN A 165 2.66 -14.17 -16.92
N ASN A 166 2.83 -13.23 -17.85
CA ASN A 166 4.14 -12.60 -18.07
C ASN A 166 4.19 -11.12 -17.67
N PHE A 167 3.08 -10.39 -17.77
CA PHE A 167 3.07 -8.93 -17.67
C PHE A 167 3.55 -8.44 -16.29
N ALA A 168 2.94 -8.88 -15.20
CA ALA A 168 3.29 -8.36 -13.87
C ALA A 168 4.73 -8.73 -13.49
N THR A 169 5.19 -9.92 -13.86
CA THR A 169 6.57 -10.38 -13.62
C THR A 169 7.58 -9.53 -14.39
N ALA A 170 7.33 -9.25 -15.67
CA ALA A 170 8.18 -8.41 -16.50
C ALA A 170 8.26 -6.96 -15.97
N ILE A 171 7.10 -6.36 -15.65
CA ILE A 171 7.02 -5.02 -15.07
C ILE A 171 7.73 -4.96 -13.71
N ARG A 172 7.45 -5.92 -12.81
CA ARG A 172 8.11 -6.00 -11.50
C ARG A 172 9.63 -6.08 -11.65
N ARG A 173 10.13 -6.95 -12.53
CA ARG A 173 11.57 -7.08 -12.81
C ARG A 173 12.16 -5.76 -13.33
N ARG A 174 11.47 -5.09 -14.26
CA ARG A 174 11.90 -3.79 -14.80
C ARG A 174 11.96 -2.70 -13.73
N LEU A 175 10.97 -2.64 -12.83
CA LEU A 175 10.91 -1.64 -11.77
C LEU A 175 11.94 -1.89 -10.65
N LEU A 176 12.26 -3.15 -10.36
CA LEU A 176 13.24 -3.51 -9.33
C LEU A 176 14.70 -3.33 -9.80
N TRP A 177 15.00 -3.77 -11.02
CA TRP A 177 16.39 -3.92 -11.48
C TRP A 177 16.74 -3.04 -12.68
N GLY A 178 15.74 -2.61 -13.45
CA GLY A 178 15.94 -1.93 -14.73
C GLY A 178 15.99 -0.41 -14.66
N ILE A 179 15.81 0.18 -13.47
CA ILE A 179 15.89 1.63 -13.26
C ILE A 179 17.18 1.94 -12.48
N PRO A 180 18.14 2.70 -13.06
CA PRO A 180 19.32 3.16 -12.33
C PRO A 180 18.89 3.87 -11.05
N GLN A 181 19.55 3.55 -9.93
CA GLN A 181 19.23 4.05 -8.58
C GLN A 181 18.81 5.53 -8.61
N ARG A 182 17.61 5.84 -8.08
CA ARG A 182 17.07 7.21 -7.96
C ARG A 182 18.07 8.06 -7.16
N LYS A 183 19.03 8.72 -7.83
CA LYS A 183 19.68 9.89 -7.25
C LYS A 183 18.58 10.93 -7.10
N LEU A 184 18.14 11.16 -5.86
CA LEU A 184 17.16 12.16 -5.49
C LEU A 184 17.77 13.55 -5.65
N SER A 185 18.12 13.95 -6.86
CA SER A 185 18.43 15.35 -7.17
C SER A 185 17.10 16.04 -7.41
N VAL A 186 16.71 16.96 -6.54
CA VAL A 186 15.62 17.89 -6.80
C VAL A 186 16.11 18.85 -7.89
N SER A 187 15.56 18.72 -9.10
CA SER A 187 15.81 19.64 -10.20
C SER A 187 14.47 19.91 -10.88
N LEU A 188 14.19 21.20 -11.05
CA LEU A 188 12.92 21.83 -11.42
C LEU A 188 12.62 21.79 -12.94
N ALA A 189 13.38 21.03 -13.72
CA ALA A 189 13.05 20.77 -15.13
C ALA A 189 11.87 19.77 -15.23
N PRO A 190 11.04 19.81 -16.31
CA PRO A 190 10.01 18.80 -16.56
C PRO A 190 10.70 17.45 -16.78
N ARG A 191 10.89 16.71 -15.68
CA ARG A 191 11.63 15.46 -15.69
C ARG A 191 10.79 14.44 -16.42
N LYS A 192 11.27 13.99 -17.58
CA LYS A 192 10.80 12.78 -18.24
C LYS A 192 10.76 11.69 -17.18
N ASP A 193 9.56 11.21 -16.81
CA ASP A 193 9.43 10.24 -15.73
C ASP A 193 10.11 8.94 -16.16
N ILE A 194 11.28 8.68 -15.60
CA ILE A 194 12.10 7.50 -15.91
C ILE A 194 11.30 6.21 -15.70
N VAL A 195 10.42 6.19 -14.68
CA VAL A 195 9.51 5.08 -14.41
C VAL A 195 8.52 4.88 -15.55
N LYS A 196 7.93 5.96 -16.08
CA LYS A 196 7.03 5.88 -17.25
C LYS A 196 7.76 5.30 -18.43
N GLU A 197 8.93 5.85 -18.77
CA GLU A 197 9.70 5.38 -19.93
C GLU A 197 10.11 3.90 -19.78
N ALA A 198 10.48 3.48 -18.57
CA ALA A 198 10.81 2.08 -18.29
C ALA A 198 9.61 1.15 -18.46
N ILE A 199 8.43 1.55 -17.96
CA ILE A 199 7.18 0.79 -18.14
C ILE A 199 6.81 0.72 -19.62
N VAL A 200 6.80 1.86 -20.31
CA VAL A 200 6.51 1.92 -21.75
C VAL A 200 7.42 0.98 -22.54
N LYS A 201 8.74 1.02 -22.28
CA LYS A 201 9.72 0.15 -22.93
C LYS A 201 9.46 -1.33 -22.65
N GLU A 202 9.03 -1.68 -21.44
CA GLU A 202 8.72 -3.09 -21.12
C GLU A 202 7.42 -3.54 -21.78
N VAL A 203 6.40 -2.68 -21.87
CA VAL A 203 5.16 -3.00 -22.60
C VAL A 203 5.43 -3.24 -24.07
N LEU A 204 6.21 -2.36 -24.72
CA LEU A 204 6.61 -2.54 -26.13
C LEU A 204 7.40 -3.84 -26.32
N LYS A 205 8.32 -4.14 -25.40
CA LYS A 205 9.07 -5.41 -25.45
C LYS A 205 8.16 -6.63 -25.35
N ILE A 206 7.13 -6.60 -24.50
CA ILE A 206 6.16 -7.69 -24.38
C ILE A 206 5.39 -7.85 -25.70
N ASP A 207 5.02 -6.75 -26.34
CA ASP A 207 4.34 -6.74 -27.64
C ASP A 207 5.21 -7.34 -28.76
N ASP A 208 6.50 -6.98 -28.80
CA ASP A 208 7.48 -7.59 -29.70
C ASP A 208 7.61 -9.10 -29.44
N GLU A 209 7.62 -9.53 -28.17
CA GLU A 209 7.66 -10.96 -27.82
C GLU A 209 6.43 -11.72 -28.29
N ILE A 210 5.24 -11.12 -28.22
CA ILE A 210 4.00 -11.71 -28.74
C ILE A 210 4.06 -11.83 -30.26
N THR A 211 4.57 -10.81 -30.94
CA THR A 211 4.58 -10.73 -32.40
C THR A 211 5.67 -11.60 -33.04
N GLU A 212 6.88 -11.61 -32.47
CA GLU A 212 8.07 -12.23 -33.08
C GLU A 212 8.35 -13.65 -32.58
N LYS A 213 8.04 -13.97 -31.32
CA LYS A 213 8.50 -15.22 -30.69
C LYS A 213 7.42 -16.28 -30.55
N LEU A 214 6.15 -15.91 -30.68
CA LEU A 214 5.02 -16.83 -30.56
C LEU A 214 4.51 -17.25 -31.95
N ASP A 215 3.75 -18.34 -32.01
CA ASP A 215 3.25 -18.88 -33.27
C ASP A 215 2.34 -17.86 -33.99
N ALA A 216 2.82 -17.36 -35.13
CA ALA A 216 2.14 -16.39 -35.98
C ALA A 216 0.73 -16.84 -36.39
N ARG A 217 0.48 -18.16 -36.49
CA ARG A 217 -0.86 -18.69 -36.84
C ARG A 217 -1.91 -18.34 -35.79
N VAL A 218 -1.50 -18.20 -34.53
CA VAL A 218 -2.37 -17.88 -33.40
C VAL A 218 -2.35 -16.38 -33.14
N THR A 219 -1.18 -15.74 -33.16
CA THR A 219 -1.04 -14.32 -32.80
C THR A 219 -1.54 -13.34 -33.85
N SER A 220 -1.53 -13.70 -35.14
CA SER A 220 -1.96 -12.78 -36.22
C SER A 220 -3.44 -12.38 -36.18
N PHE A 221 -4.28 -13.19 -35.52
CA PHE A 221 -5.73 -12.96 -35.44
C PHE A 221 -6.22 -12.80 -34.00
N THR A 222 -5.32 -12.79 -33.02
CA THR A 222 -5.65 -12.65 -31.61
C THR A 222 -5.01 -11.39 -31.06
N GLY A 223 -5.69 -10.77 -30.10
CA GLY A 223 -5.20 -9.58 -29.43
C GLY A 223 -5.80 -9.45 -28.04
N SER A 224 -5.33 -8.46 -27.31
CA SER A 224 -5.89 -8.14 -26.00
C SER A 224 -5.75 -6.66 -25.72
N THR A 225 -6.69 -6.10 -24.94
CA THR A 225 -6.43 -4.85 -24.24
C THR A 225 -5.46 -5.10 -23.08
N LEU A 226 -4.91 -4.01 -22.54
CA LEU A 226 -4.12 -4.00 -21.32
C LEU A 226 -4.51 -2.77 -20.49
N ILE A 227 -5.16 -2.99 -19.35
CA ILE A 227 -5.29 -1.97 -18.31
C ILE A 227 -4.62 -2.49 -17.04
N SER A 228 -3.68 -1.71 -16.49
CA SER A 228 -3.00 -2.08 -15.26
C SER A 228 -2.87 -0.92 -14.30
N ALA A 229 -3.06 -1.19 -13.02
CA ALA A 229 -2.80 -0.28 -11.92
C ALA A 229 -1.62 -0.81 -11.09
N ILE A 230 -0.56 -0.01 -10.99
CA ILE A 230 0.66 -0.32 -10.27
C ILE A 230 0.78 0.64 -9.09
N LEU A 231 0.67 0.11 -7.87
CA LEU A 231 0.83 0.85 -6.63
C LEU A 231 2.21 0.56 -6.04
N GLU A 232 3.05 1.58 -5.92
CA GLU A 232 4.37 1.50 -5.30
C GLU A 232 4.36 2.19 -3.93
N LYS A 233 4.91 1.53 -2.90
CA LYS A 233 5.12 2.09 -1.55
C LYS A 233 3.86 2.72 -0.94
N ASN A 234 2.68 2.24 -1.32
CA ASN A 234 1.37 2.83 -0.98
C ASN A 234 1.25 4.33 -1.28
N ARG A 235 2.05 4.86 -2.20
CA ARG A 235 2.15 6.31 -2.45
C ARG A 235 1.99 6.67 -3.90
N PHE A 236 2.57 5.89 -4.80
CA PHE A 236 2.57 6.20 -6.22
C PHE A 236 1.69 5.20 -6.94
N LEU A 237 0.56 5.66 -7.48
CA LEU A 237 -0.25 4.88 -8.41
C LEU A 237 0.15 5.27 -9.83
N THR A 238 0.48 4.27 -10.63
CA THR A 238 0.74 4.36 -12.05
C THR A 238 -0.30 3.52 -12.77
N VAL A 239 -1.02 4.12 -13.73
CA VAL A 239 -1.94 3.39 -14.59
C VAL A 239 -1.30 3.20 -15.97
N VAL A 240 -1.47 2.03 -16.55
CA VAL A 240 -1.03 1.68 -17.91
C VAL A 240 -2.29 1.31 -18.68
N ASN A 241 -2.55 1.95 -19.81
CA ASN A 241 -3.68 1.63 -20.67
C ASN A 241 -3.25 1.44 -22.13
N VAL A 242 -3.67 0.34 -22.73
CA VAL A 242 -3.57 0.05 -24.16
C VAL A 242 -4.90 -0.59 -24.58
N GLY A 243 -5.67 0.13 -25.40
CA GLY A 243 -6.99 -0.30 -25.84
C GLY A 243 -8.11 0.50 -25.17
N ASP A 244 -9.31 -0.07 -25.15
CA ASP A 244 -10.55 0.57 -24.70
C ASP A 244 -11.04 0.11 -23.32
N SER A 245 -10.25 -0.71 -22.62
CA SER A 245 -10.43 -0.94 -21.19
C SER A 245 -10.16 0.33 -20.37
N ARG A 246 -10.76 0.43 -19.18
CA ARG A 246 -10.77 1.69 -18.42
C ARG A 246 -10.49 1.51 -16.93
N ALA A 247 -9.64 2.38 -16.39
CA ALA A 247 -9.46 2.58 -14.97
C ALA A 247 -10.12 3.88 -14.49
N VAL A 248 -10.84 3.81 -13.37
CA VAL A 248 -11.54 4.94 -12.75
C VAL A 248 -11.27 4.91 -11.25
N ALA A 249 -10.95 6.06 -10.66
CA ALA A 249 -10.85 6.25 -9.22
C ALA A 249 -12.12 6.89 -8.67
N CYS A 250 -12.44 6.62 -7.42
CA CYS A 250 -13.42 7.39 -6.66
C CYS A 250 -12.68 8.46 -5.85
N SER A 251 -13.10 9.72 -5.99
CA SER A 251 -12.62 10.82 -5.16
C SER A 251 -13.17 10.72 -3.73
N PRO A 252 -12.58 11.41 -2.73
CA PRO A 252 -13.12 11.46 -1.37
C PRO A 252 -14.55 12.03 -1.30
N LYS A 253 -14.96 12.81 -2.30
CA LYS A 253 -16.32 13.37 -2.42
C LYS A 253 -17.30 12.42 -3.14
N GLY A 254 -16.88 11.21 -3.51
CA GLY A 254 -17.71 10.22 -4.19
C GLY A 254 -17.77 10.34 -5.71
N HIS A 255 -17.07 11.31 -6.32
CA HIS A 255 -17.05 11.47 -7.78
C HIS A 255 -16.14 10.46 -8.46
N ALA A 256 -16.58 9.94 -9.61
CA ALA A 256 -15.78 9.13 -10.51
C ALA A 256 -14.76 9.99 -11.27
N VAL A 257 -13.48 9.66 -11.16
CA VAL A 257 -12.36 10.34 -11.81
C VAL A 257 -11.69 9.36 -12.77
N PRO A 258 -11.72 9.60 -14.09
CA PRO A 258 -11.05 8.72 -15.05
C PRO A 258 -9.53 8.76 -14.83
N LEU A 259 -8.90 7.59 -14.74
CA LEU A 259 -7.45 7.47 -14.65
C LEU A 259 -6.79 7.12 -15.99
N SER A 260 -7.56 6.57 -16.92
CA SER A 260 -7.15 6.26 -18.30
C SER A 260 -8.09 6.90 -19.32
N HIS A 261 -7.62 6.97 -20.56
CA HIS A 261 -8.41 7.34 -21.74
C HIS A 261 -8.47 6.15 -22.69
N ASP A 262 -9.66 5.80 -23.16
CA ASP A 262 -9.88 4.68 -24.08
C ASP A 262 -9.26 5.01 -25.44
N HIS A 263 -8.54 4.08 -26.04
CA HIS A 263 -8.01 4.27 -27.39
C HIS A 263 -9.05 3.82 -28.41
N LYS A 264 -9.65 4.79 -29.11
CA LYS A 264 -10.63 4.54 -30.18
C LYS A 264 -10.05 4.88 -31.54
N PRO A 265 -10.35 4.12 -32.61
CA PRO A 265 -9.85 4.40 -33.96
C PRO A 265 -10.22 5.80 -34.48
N SER A 266 -11.32 6.38 -34.00
CA SER A 266 -11.80 7.72 -34.39
C SER A 266 -10.98 8.88 -33.81
N GLU A 267 -10.11 8.62 -32.84
CA GLU A 267 -9.32 9.67 -32.19
C GLU A 267 -7.97 9.87 -32.93
N ILE A 268 -7.79 11.07 -33.50
CA ILE A 268 -6.64 11.42 -34.36
C ILE A 268 -5.30 11.44 -33.59
N SER A 269 -5.33 11.47 -32.26
CA SER A 269 -4.12 11.43 -31.41
C SER A 269 -3.82 10.00 -30.93
N PHE A 270 -3.49 9.08 -31.83
CA PHE A 270 -3.02 7.75 -31.45
C PHE A 270 -1.57 7.84 -30.91
N LYS A 271 -1.42 8.29 -29.66
CA LYS A 271 -0.21 8.07 -28.85
C LYS A 271 -0.56 7.02 -27.79
N ALA A 272 -0.42 5.76 -28.18
CA ALA A 272 -0.87 4.57 -27.45
C ALA A 272 -0.32 4.39 -26.01
N LEU A 273 0.51 5.31 -25.49
CA LEU A 273 1.23 5.18 -24.21
C LEU A 273 1.26 6.48 -23.38
N ASN A 274 0.32 7.41 -23.56
CA ASN A 274 0.34 8.71 -22.86
C ASN A 274 -0.33 8.72 -21.47
N CYS A 275 -0.89 7.62 -20.98
CA CYS A 275 -1.69 7.61 -19.75
C CYS A 275 -0.99 7.03 -18.52
N VAL A 276 0.31 7.27 -18.32
CA VAL A 276 0.87 7.10 -16.98
C VAL A 276 0.74 8.42 -16.22
N ARG A 277 -0.23 8.50 -15.31
CA ARG A 277 -0.33 9.59 -14.33
C ARG A 277 0.22 9.11 -12.99
N PRO A 278 1.27 9.74 -12.42
CA PRO A 278 1.60 9.52 -11.02
C PRO A 278 0.48 10.15 -10.19
N PHE A 279 -0.34 9.32 -9.55
CA PHE A 279 -1.25 9.83 -8.53
C PHE A 279 -0.39 10.19 -7.31
N PHE A 280 -0.29 11.48 -7.02
CA PHE A 280 0.26 11.93 -5.75
C PHE A 280 -0.78 11.74 -4.66
N PRO A 281 -0.38 11.49 -3.39
CA PRO A 281 -1.33 11.46 -2.29
C PRO A 281 -2.14 12.76 -2.32
N LEU A 282 -3.47 12.62 -2.29
CA LEU A 282 -4.42 13.70 -2.05
C LEU A 282 -4.09 14.32 -0.68
N HIS A 283 -3.10 15.22 -0.66
CA HIS A 283 -3.00 16.25 0.34
C HIS A 283 -3.54 17.52 -0.28
N SER A 284 -4.69 17.90 0.26
CA SER A 284 -5.31 19.21 0.18
C SER A 284 -4.34 20.32 -0.21
N ARG A 285 -4.59 20.92 -1.37
CA ARG A 285 -4.52 22.37 -1.48
C ARG A 285 -5.78 22.83 -2.18
N ASP A 286 -6.74 23.20 -1.34
CA ASP A 286 -7.66 24.28 -1.68
C ASP A 286 -6.81 25.54 -1.92
N SER A 287 -6.94 26.13 -3.10
CA SER A 287 -6.91 27.58 -3.35
C SER A 287 -7.58 27.82 -4.69
#